data_AF-A0AAD2CQM9-F1
#
_entry.id   AF-A0AAD2CQM9-F1
#
_cell.length_a   1.000
_cell.length_b   1.000
_cell.length_c   1.000
_cell.angle_alpha   90.00
_cell.angle_beta   90.00
_cell.angle_gamma   90.00
#
_symmetry.space_group_name_H-M   'P 1'
#
loop_
_entity.id
_entity.type
_entity.pdbx_description
1 polymer ?
#
loop_
_entity_poly.entity_id
_entity_poly.type
_entity_poly.pdbx_seq_one_letter_code
_entity_poly.pdbx_strand_id
1 'polypeptide(L)'
;MPQEDGGRKRPRSVSPTPGNQSRLRNPHHLYDNALGARLRNPLLRNGALNELLQLTSKHDKNYALSGDSTLVGLTDIFFDVIEWTPWEESESPIFHSQRAWTSHPTKECAAFADFCKRKLSNDILSQEKKKYLDSVVIIIRNLSFVAANLRLLAYSPRIMQVLVGSLYERSNSKSCGGDDFGTSSSNSGLLALSALHVLVNLAPYLDVTGQKMLCDKLFYSAGTSEEAPLVPSPETFGQAANGAWGFGSLWLAKRLDTKEDIVQDISPKLLRLLTKEHIICVWSIFPALAQVLTDSTATRLVVMTTVELLQEFINHARVGVVGSVEDQEGASEIPNARAILVHMPGEALERLTNLLYTPRLGPDSLEYVDPVHNIVPRVTTLKLLMGYDATVDTDMRDRALDVLVPLMELDSPRMALRLGAGGSSKPYSRLFDAIFPILSSKVGRNEAPLLATQLLRELSKAKENRDGFLYLQERLLELASKDARVAQLVFNHLQTCWNDDLLVK
;
A
#
# COMPACT_ATOMS: atom_id res chain seq x y z
N MET A 1 16.84 43.29 3.35
CA MET A 1 17.50 42.58 4.47
C MET A 1 16.83 41.23 4.61
N PRO A 2 17.59 40.13 4.76
CA PRO A 2 17.17 38.82 4.29
C PRO A 2 16.11 38.17 5.17
N GLN A 3 15.18 37.50 4.48
CA GLN A 3 14.12 36.64 5.00
C GLN A 3 14.72 35.41 5.69
N GLU A 4 14.18 35.07 6.85
CA GLU A 4 14.36 33.77 7.47
C GLU A 4 13.49 32.74 6.73
N ASP A 5 14.13 31.90 5.92
CA ASP A 5 13.55 30.68 5.36
C ASP A 5 13.28 29.68 6.50
N GLY A 6 12.03 29.64 6.95
CA GLY A 6 11.48 28.58 7.78
C GLY A 6 11.23 27.29 6.99
N GLY A 7 12.27 26.76 6.35
CA GLY A 7 12.24 25.46 5.68
C GLY A 7 12.11 24.34 6.70
N ARG A 8 10.95 23.67 6.74
CA ARG A 8 10.73 22.42 7.49
C ARG A 8 11.80 21.40 7.09
N LYS A 9 12.82 21.22 7.93
CA LYS A 9 13.72 20.07 7.86
C LYS A 9 12.91 18.81 8.16
N ARG A 10 12.74 17.94 7.15
CA ARG A 10 12.12 16.61 7.28
C ARG A 10 12.94 15.73 8.25
N PRO A 11 12.32 14.78 8.97
CA PRO A 11 13.06 13.69 9.56
C PRO A 11 13.69 12.89 8.40
N ARG A 12 15.01 12.79 8.43
CA ARG A 12 15.80 12.10 7.40
C ARG A 12 15.53 10.60 7.52
N SER A 13 15.39 9.90 6.40
CA SER A 13 15.55 8.44 6.31
C SER A 13 17.03 8.13 6.58
N VAL A 14 17.38 8.11 7.86
CA VAL A 14 18.58 7.41 8.32
C VAL A 14 18.11 5.99 8.52
N SER A 15 18.75 5.04 7.84
CA SER A 15 18.77 3.65 8.30
C SER A 15 18.95 3.68 9.82
N PRO A 16 18.05 3.07 10.61
CA PRO A 16 18.09 3.23 12.05
C PRO A 16 19.46 2.76 12.52
N THR A 17 20.23 3.70 13.05
CA THR A 17 21.39 3.39 13.86
C THR A 17 20.83 2.60 15.05
N PRO A 18 21.36 1.40 15.36
CA PRO A 18 20.80 0.58 16.42
C PRO A 18 20.83 1.38 17.72
N GLY A 19 19.65 1.70 18.23
CA GLY A 19 19.49 2.33 19.53
C GLY A 19 19.79 1.29 20.58
N ASN A 20 20.82 1.54 21.38
CA ASN A 20 21.22 0.77 22.56
C ASN A 20 20.01 0.39 23.44
N GLN A 21 19.42 -0.77 23.19
CA GLN A 21 18.59 -1.48 24.15
C GLN A 21 19.26 -2.81 24.42
N SER A 22 20.07 -2.83 25.48
CA SER A 22 20.76 -4.02 25.97
C SER A 22 19.75 -5.15 26.23
N ARG A 23 19.77 -6.21 25.42
CA ARG A 23 19.11 -7.48 25.74
C ARG A 23 20.12 -8.45 26.34
N LEU A 24 19.70 -9.07 27.44
CA LEU A 24 20.39 -10.17 28.12
C LEU A 24 20.45 -11.39 27.17
N ARG A 25 21.62 -12.09 27.14
CA ARG A 25 21.86 -13.37 26.43
C ARG A 25 20.59 -14.24 26.31
N ASN A 26 20.12 -14.50 25.09
CA ASN A 26 18.82 -15.14 24.85
C ASN A 26 18.93 -16.69 24.78
N PRO A 27 18.37 -17.46 25.74
CA PRO A 27 18.06 -18.89 25.58
C PRO A 27 16.92 -19.20 24.59
N HIS A 28 16.55 -18.23 23.74
CA HIS A 28 15.31 -18.23 22.96
C HIS A 28 15.39 -18.97 21.62
N HIS A 29 16.58 -19.24 21.06
CA HIS A 29 16.68 -19.92 19.76
C HIS A 29 16.21 -21.38 19.78
N LEU A 30 16.44 -22.08 20.89
CA LEU A 30 15.91 -23.44 21.09
C LEU A 30 14.40 -23.42 21.31
N TYR A 31 13.90 -22.36 21.95
CA TYR A 31 12.49 -22.18 22.24
C TYR A 31 11.69 -21.89 20.97
N ASP A 32 12.17 -21.02 20.07
CA ASP A 32 11.48 -20.69 18.82
C ASP A 32 11.47 -21.88 17.84
N ASN A 33 12.53 -22.67 17.78
CA ASN A 33 12.55 -23.92 16.98
C ASN A 33 11.60 -24.97 17.55
N ALA A 34 11.54 -25.13 18.87
CA ALA A 34 10.56 -26.00 19.52
C ALA A 34 9.13 -25.51 19.28
N LEU A 35 8.91 -24.21 19.26
CA LEU A 35 7.61 -23.60 18.99
C LEU A 35 7.19 -23.81 17.53
N GLY A 36 8.10 -23.59 16.56
CA GLY A 36 7.87 -23.90 15.15
C GLY A 36 7.51 -25.39 14.93
N ALA A 37 8.19 -26.31 15.61
CA ALA A 37 7.88 -27.73 15.55
C ALA A 37 6.50 -28.05 16.15
N ARG A 38 6.11 -27.39 17.26
CA ARG A 38 4.78 -27.55 17.88
C ARG A 38 3.64 -27.01 17.01
N LEU A 39 3.87 -25.95 16.24
CA LEU A 39 2.89 -25.41 15.28
C LEU A 39 2.57 -26.40 14.17
N ARG A 40 3.58 -27.15 13.69
CA ARG A 40 3.41 -28.18 12.66
C ARG A 40 2.69 -29.42 13.17
N ASN A 41 2.71 -29.69 14.47
CA ASN A 41 2.02 -30.83 15.05
C ASN A 41 0.53 -30.51 15.31
N PRO A 42 -0.44 -31.19 14.64
CA PRO A 42 -1.86 -30.90 14.78
C PRO A 42 -2.37 -30.95 16.22
N LEU A 43 -1.80 -31.81 17.07
CA LEU A 43 -2.21 -31.97 18.47
C LEU A 43 -1.74 -30.83 19.37
N LEU A 44 -0.62 -30.18 19.03
CA LEU A 44 0.01 -29.12 19.84
C LEU A 44 -0.22 -27.72 19.25
N ARG A 45 -0.74 -27.64 18.03
CA ARG A 45 -0.97 -26.42 17.25
C ARG A 45 -1.74 -25.36 18.04
N ASN A 46 -2.85 -25.73 18.67
CA ASN A 46 -3.70 -24.79 19.42
C ASN A 46 -2.98 -24.18 20.64
N GLY A 47 -2.26 -25.02 21.38
CA GLY A 47 -1.45 -24.54 22.51
C GLY A 47 -0.36 -23.58 22.04
N ALA A 48 0.33 -23.91 20.94
CA ALA A 48 1.39 -23.08 20.38
C ALA A 48 0.87 -21.74 19.80
N LEU A 49 -0.28 -21.73 19.11
CA LEU A 49 -0.89 -20.50 18.61
C LEU A 49 -1.32 -19.56 19.74
N ASN A 50 -1.95 -20.09 20.80
CA ASN A 50 -2.35 -19.29 21.95
C ASN A 50 -1.13 -18.72 22.69
N GLU A 51 -0.06 -19.51 22.84
CA GLU A 51 1.19 -19.09 23.44
C GLU A 51 1.85 -17.96 22.62
N LEU A 52 1.93 -18.10 21.30
CA LEU A 52 2.42 -17.04 20.41
C LEU A 52 1.57 -15.78 20.44
N LEU A 53 0.26 -15.91 20.45
CA LEU A 53 -0.63 -14.76 20.52
C LEU A 53 -0.42 -13.99 21.83
N GLN A 54 -0.20 -14.68 22.95
CA GLN A 54 0.13 -14.05 24.23
C GLN A 54 1.54 -13.42 24.25
N LEU A 55 2.52 -14.04 23.60
CA LEU A 55 3.88 -13.51 23.53
C LEU A 55 3.94 -12.24 22.67
N THR A 56 3.25 -12.25 21.54
CA THR A 56 3.25 -11.15 20.57
C THR A 56 2.32 -9.99 20.95
N SER A 57 1.29 -10.23 21.75
CA SER A 57 0.37 -9.17 22.23
C SER A 57 0.92 -8.37 23.42
N LYS A 58 1.90 -8.90 24.16
CA LYS A 58 2.52 -8.19 25.30
C LYS A 58 3.50 -7.14 24.79
N HIS A 59 3.03 -5.91 24.65
CA HIS A 59 3.82 -4.75 24.18
C HIS A 59 5.13 -4.54 24.97
N ASP A 60 5.15 -4.86 26.26
CA ASP A 60 6.35 -4.70 27.10
C ASP A 60 7.52 -5.60 26.70
N LYS A 61 7.27 -6.67 25.93
CA LYS A 61 8.27 -7.71 25.65
C LYS A 61 8.95 -7.59 24.28
N ASN A 62 8.53 -6.68 23.38
CA ASN A 62 9.09 -6.51 22.03
C ASN A 62 9.56 -7.85 21.42
N TYR A 63 8.65 -8.84 21.32
CA TYR A 63 9.03 -10.20 20.98
C TYR A 63 9.67 -10.25 19.59
N ALA A 64 10.95 -10.60 19.56
CA ALA A 64 11.74 -10.73 18.34
C ALA A 64 12.00 -12.22 18.11
N LEU A 65 11.78 -12.66 16.88
CA LEU A 65 12.04 -14.05 16.49
C LEU A 65 13.54 -14.33 16.49
N SER A 66 13.93 -15.58 16.70
CA SER A 66 15.32 -16.00 16.53
C SER A 66 15.63 -16.52 15.13
N GLY A 67 14.61 -16.78 14.30
CA GLY A 67 14.75 -17.39 12.97
C GLY A 67 13.42 -17.55 12.24
N ASP A 68 13.45 -18.24 11.10
CA ASP A 68 12.31 -18.43 10.19
C ASP A 68 11.39 -19.61 10.55
N SER A 69 11.83 -20.55 11.39
CA SER A 69 11.10 -21.79 11.71
C SER A 69 9.67 -21.57 12.19
N THR A 70 9.45 -20.57 13.05
CA THR A 70 8.13 -20.18 13.54
C THR A 70 7.27 -19.59 12.41
N LEU A 71 7.85 -18.76 11.53
CA LEU A 71 7.14 -18.20 10.38
C LEU A 71 6.74 -19.29 9.39
N VAL A 72 7.63 -20.23 9.10
CA VAL A 72 7.30 -21.36 8.22
C VAL A 72 6.14 -22.15 8.82
N GLY A 73 6.17 -22.46 10.12
CA GLY A 73 5.06 -23.12 10.81
C GLY A 73 3.73 -22.35 10.72
N LEU A 74 3.74 -21.02 10.84
CA LEU A 74 2.55 -20.19 10.66
C LEU A 74 2.03 -20.22 9.22
N THR A 75 2.91 -20.16 8.22
CA THR A 75 2.51 -20.25 6.80
C THR A 75 1.99 -21.63 6.43
N ASP A 76 2.59 -22.70 6.97
CA ASP A 76 2.14 -24.08 6.76
C ASP A 76 0.70 -24.24 7.30
N ILE A 77 0.40 -23.69 8.49
CA ILE A 77 -0.97 -23.67 9.03
C ILE A 77 -1.93 -22.94 8.10
N PHE A 78 -1.55 -21.76 7.58
CA PHE A 78 -2.41 -21.01 6.67
C PHE A 78 -2.74 -21.83 5.42
N PHE A 79 -1.71 -22.39 4.76
CA PHE A 79 -1.87 -23.21 3.56
C PHE A 79 -2.66 -24.50 3.82
N ASP A 80 -2.42 -25.18 4.94
CA ASP A 80 -3.20 -26.34 5.38
C ASP A 80 -4.69 -26.00 5.52
N VAL A 81 -5.00 -24.87 6.16
CA VAL A 81 -6.39 -24.48 6.47
C VAL A 81 -7.16 -24.14 5.20
N ILE A 82 -6.53 -23.45 4.25
CA ILE A 82 -7.16 -23.14 2.95
C ILE A 82 -7.09 -24.30 1.96
N GLU A 83 -6.31 -25.34 2.25
CA GLU A 83 -6.05 -26.52 1.41
C GLU A 83 -5.29 -26.16 0.11
N TRP A 84 -4.28 -25.30 0.23
CA TRP A 84 -3.42 -24.92 -0.88
C TRP A 84 -2.06 -25.62 -0.79
N THR A 85 -1.60 -26.17 -1.90
CA THR A 85 -0.25 -26.74 -2.02
C THR A 85 0.55 -25.94 -3.05
N PRO A 86 1.58 -25.19 -2.65
CA PRO A 86 2.47 -24.50 -3.59
C PRO A 86 3.15 -25.50 -4.53
N TRP A 87 3.47 -25.06 -5.76
CA TRP A 87 4.20 -25.87 -6.72
C TRP A 87 5.27 -25.04 -7.41
N GLU A 88 6.39 -25.68 -7.75
CA GLU A 88 7.47 -24.98 -8.44
C GLU A 88 7.12 -24.79 -9.92
N GLU A 89 7.10 -23.53 -10.34
CA GLU A 89 6.89 -23.17 -11.74
C GLU A 89 8.23 -23.01 -12.47
N SER A 90 8.35 -23.68 -13.61
CA SER A 90 9.56 -23.64 -14.46
C SER A 90 9.62 -22.42 -15.38
N GLU A 91 8.49 -21.74 -15.60
CA GLU A 91 8.41 -20.57 -16.46
C GLU A 91 9.05 -19.34 -15.80
N SER A 92 9.67 -18.50 -16.62
CA SER A 92 10.23 -17.22 -16.17
C SER A 92 9.10 -16.23 -15.87
N PRO A 93 9.19 -15.47 -14.76
CA PRO A 93 8.18 -14.46 -14.42
C PRO A 93 8.14 -13.35 -15.46
N ILE A 94 6.93 -12.86 -15.73
CA ILE A 94 6.69 -11.78 -16.69
C ILE A 94 6.43 -10.49 -15.91
N PHE A 95 7.29 -9.49 -16.10
CA PHE A 95 7.17 -8.18 -15.47
C PHE A 95 6.85 -7.14 -16.53
N HIS A 96 5.59 -6.75 -16.63
CA HIS A 96 5.13 -5.71 -17.56
C HIS A 96 4.30 -4.68 -16.79
N SER A 97 4.74 -3.42 -16.80
CA SER A 97 4.14 -2.34 -15.99
C SER A 97 2.65 -2.15 -16.28
N GLN A 98 2.24 -2.24 -17.56
CA GLN A 98 0.84 -2.10 -17.99
C GLN A 98 -0.08 -3.22 -17.47
N ARG A 99 0.48 -4.39 -17.15
CA ARG A 99 -0.27 -5.55 -16.65
C ARG A 99 -0.07 -5.81 -15.15
N ALA A 100 0.75 -5.00 -14.48
CA ALA A 100 1.09 -5.18 -13.07
C ALA A 100 -0.14 -5.11 -12.15
N TRP A 101 -1.16 -4.34 -12.52
CA TRP A 101 -2.39 -4.20 -11.74
C TRP A 101 -3.48 -5.24 -12.07
N THR A 102 -3.35 -5.97 -13.18
CA THR A 102 -4.40 -6.86 -13.69
C THR A 102 -3.97 -8.32 -13.74
N SER A 103 -2.66 -8.59 -13.71
CA SER A 103 -2.11 -9.94 -13.81
C SER A 103 -0.98 -10.15 -12.80
N HIS A 104 -0.82 -11.40 -12.37
CA HIS A 104 0.30 -11.80 -11.53
C HIS A 104 1.52 -12.17 -12.38
N PRO A 105 2.75 -12.04 -11.83
CA PRO A 105 3.98 -12.35 -12.58
C PRO A 105 4.15 -13.81 -12.99
N THR A 106 3.50 -14.75 -12.26
CA THR A 106 3.58 -16.19 -12.49
C THR A 106 2.20 -16.84 -12.48
N LYS A 107 2.05 -18.01 -13.11
CA LYS A 107 0.77 -18.75 -13.12
C LYS A 107 0.44 -19.29 -11.73
N GLU A 108 1.44 -19.67 -10.95
CA GLU A 108 1.25 -20.07 -9.56
C GLU A 108 0.60 -18.94 -8.75
N CYS A 109 1.14 -17.72 -8.83
CA CYS A 109 0.59 -16.56 -8.11
C CYS A 109 -0.84 -16.23 -8.58
N ALA A 110 -1.10 -16.32 -9.89
CA ALA A 110 -2.45 -16.12 -10.43
C ALA A 110 -3.43 -17.19 -9.92
N ALA A 111 -3.03 -18.47 -9.97
CA ALA A 111 -3.85 -19.57 -9.49
C ALA A 111 -4.11 -19.50 -7.98
N PHE A 112 -3.11 -19.09 -7.20
CA PHE A 112 -3.25 -18.85 -5.77
C PHE A 112 -4.21 -17.70 -5.47
N ALA A 113 -4.10 -16.59 -6.20
CA ALA A 113 -5.02 -15.46 -6.06
C ALA A 113 -6.47 -15.87 -6.37
N ASP A 114 -6.70 -16.58 -7.47
CA ASP A 114 -8.03 -17.07 -7.85
C ASP A 114 -8.57 -18.14 -6.89
N PHE A 115 -7.68 -18.92 -6.28
CA PHE A 115 -8.03 -19.83 -5.20
C PHE A 115 -8.46 -19.07 -3.94
N CYS A 116 -7.69 -18.08 -3.50
CA CYS A 116 -8.02 -17.23 -2.35
C CYS A 116 -9.33 -16.49 -2.56
N LYS A 117 -9.55 -15.87 -3.73
CA LYS A 117 -10.83 -15.24 -4.09
C LYS A 117 -11.99 -16.21 -3.90
N ARG A 118 -11.89 -17.44 -4.40
CA ARG A 118 -12.97 -18.44 -4.30
C ARG A 118 -13.18 -18.95 -2.87
N LYS A 119 -12.11 -19.30 -2.16
CA LYS A 119 -12.19 -19.90 -0.81
C LYS A 119 -12.56 -18.88 0.26
N LEU A 120 -12.01 -17.66 0.20
CA LEU A 120 -12.23 -16.62 1.21
C LEU A 120 -13.53 -15.84 0.97
N SER A 121 -14.00 -15.70 -0.28
CA SER A 121 -15.23 -14.93 -0.58
C SER A 121 -16.53 -15.70 -0.45
N ASN A 122 -16.54 -17.03 -0.61
CA ASN A 122 -17.78 -17.80 -0.77
C ASN A 122 -18.28 -18.47 0.52
N ASP A 123 -17.79 -18.07 1.69
CA ASP A 123 -18.13 -18.68 3.00
C ASP A 123 -17.93 -20.21 3.06
N ILE A 124 -17.07 -20.76 2.17
CA ILE A 124 -16.79 -22.20 2.07
C ILE A 124 -16.02 -22.70 3.31
N LEU A 125 -15.25 -21.82 3.94
CA LEU A 125 -14.46 -22.12 5.12
C LEU A 125 -15.34 -22.12 6.37
N SER A 126 -15.25 -23.20 7.16
CA SER A 126 -15.90 -23.27 8.47
C SER A 126 -15.44 -22.12 9.38
N GLN A 127 -16.31 -21.70 10.29
CA GLN A 127 -16.00 -20.63 11.25
C GLN A 127 -14.75 -20.93 12.09
N GLU A 128 -14.51 -22.21 12.40
CA GLU A 128 -13.31 -22.66 13.09
C GLU A 128 -12.05 -22.41 12.25
N LYS A 129 -12.06 -22.82 10.97
CA LYS A 129 -10.95 -22.58 10.03
C LYS A 129 -10.66 -21.08 9.88
N LYS A 130 -11.71 -20.23 9.84
CA LYS A 130 -11.54 -18.77 9.81
C LYS A 130 -10.82 -18.23 11.04
N LYS A 131 -11.17 -18.70 12.24
CA LYS A 131 -10.47 -18.31 13.49
C LYS A 131 -8.98 -18.67 13.48
N TYR A 132 -8.61 -19.80 12.86
CA TYR A 132 -7.19 -20.15 12.68
C TYR A 132 -6.48 -19.15 11.77
N LEU A 133 -7.08 -18.80 10.62
CA LEU A 133 -6.52 -17.80 9.70
C LEU A 133 -6.37 -16.45 10.39
N ASP A 134 -7.40 -16.01 11.12
CA ASP A 134 -7.38 -14.75 11.88
C ASP A 134 -6.24 -14.74 12.89
N SER A 135 -6.10 -15.82 13.65
CA SER A 135 -5.03 -15.95 14.66
C SER A 135 -3.64 -15.86 14.01
N VAL A 136 -3.44 -16.55 12.88
CA VAL A 136 -2.17 -16.52 12.15
C VAL A 136 -1.85 -15.11 11.64
N VAL A 137 -2.78 -14.44 10.97
CA VAL A 137 -2.54 -13.10 10.41
C VAL A 137 -2.39 -12.06 11.53
N ILE A 138 -3.10 -12.18 12.64
CA ILE A 138 -2.93 -11.30 13.82
C ILE A 138 -1.54 -11.50 14.46
N ILE A 139 -1.06 -12.74 14.58
CA ILE A 139 0.30 -13.00 15.09
C ILE A 139 1.33 -12.34 14.16
N ILE A 140 1.21 -12.51 12.83
CA ILE A 140 2.09 -11.87 11.85
C ILE A 140 2.00 -10.33 11.95
N ARG A 141 0.80 -9.79 12.14
CA ARG A 141 0.57 -8.36 12.39
C ARG A 141 1.33 -7.88 13.62
N ASN A 142 1.20 -8.56 14.75
CA ASN A 142 1.87 -8.18 15.98
C ASN A 142 3.40 -8.24 15.83
N LEU A 143 3.91 -9.26 15.14
CA LEU A 143 5.33 -9.39 14.84
C LEU A 143 5.85 -8.25 13.97
N SER A 144 5.03 -7.69 13.07
CA SER A 144 5.43 -6.59 12.20
C SER A 144 5.58 -5.24 12.91
N PHE A 145 5.10 -5.08 14.15
CA PHE A 145 5.38 -3.87 14.93
C PHE A 145 6.79 -3.85 15.53
N VAL A 146 7.49 -4.99 15.53
CA VAL A 146 8.85 -5.10 16.06
C VAL A 146 9.85 -4.97 14.92
N ALA A 147 10.62 -3.88 14.92
CA ALA A 147 11.57 -3.55 13.85
C ALA A 147 12.55 -4.69 13.50
N ALA A 148 12.98 -5.46 14.51
CA ALA A 148 13.88 -6.60 14.31
C ALA A 148 13.30 -7.68 13.36
N ASN A 149 11.97 -7.84 13.32
CA ASN A 149 11.30 -8.86 12.52
C ASN A 149 11.02 -8.41 11.08
N LEU A 150 11.10 -7.10 10.76
CA LEU A 150 10.60 -6.55 9.50
C LEU A 150 11.28 -7.14 8.26
N ARG A 151 12.62 -7.21 8.26
CA ARG A 151 13.38 -7.80 7.14
C ARG A 151 13.07 -9.29 6.96
N LEU A 152 12.99 -10.03 8.06
CA LEU A 152 12.63 -11.44 8.05
C LEU A 152 11.24 -11.66 7.43
N LEU A 153 10.26 -10.81 7.77
CA LEU A 153 8.91 -10.87 7.22
C LEU A 153 8.86 -10.44 5.74
N ALA A 154 9.52 -9.33 5.38
CA ALA A 154 9.51 -8.79 4.02
C ALA A 154 10.23 -9.69 2.99
N TYR A 155 11.30 -10.37 3.41
CA TYR A 155 12.10 -11.23 2.55
C TYR A 155 11.64 -12.69 2.55
N SER A 156 10.62 -13.05 3.34
CA SER A 156 10.02 -14.39 3.31
C SER A 156 8.90 -14.47 2.26
N PRO A 157 9.09 -15.22 1.14
CA PRO A 157 8.11 -15.25 0.06
C PRO A 157 6.75 -15.82 0.51
N ARG A 158 6.76 -16.84 1.38
CA ARG A 158 5.54 -17.47 1.90
C ARG A 158 4.71 -16.52 2.76
N ILE A 159 5.37 -15.69 3.57
CA ILE A 159 4.66 -14.66 4.36
C ILE A 159 4.01 -13.65 3.43
N MET A 160 4.74 -13.17 2.42
CA MET A 160 4.18 -12.24 1.43
C MET A 160 3.01 -12.86 0.66
N GLN A 161 3.08 -14.14 0.29
CA GLN A 161 1.95 -14.86 -0.30
C GLN A 161 0.74 -14.91 0.63
N VAL A 162 0.93 -15.23 1.91
CA VAL A 162 -0.17 -15.23 2.91
C VAL A 162 -0.81 -13.84 3.03
N LEU A 163 0.01 -12.77 3.08
CA LEU A 163 -0.47 -11.40 3.17
C LEU A 163 -1.27 -11.00 1.93
N VAL A 164 -0.73 -11.25 0.73
CA VAL A 164 -1.42 -10.97 -0.55
C VAL A 164 -2.70 -11.81 -0.67
N GLY A 165 -2.65 -13.08 -0.30
CA GLY A 165 -3.81 -13.99 -0.28
C GLY A 165 -4.94 -13.47 0.62
N SER A 166 -4.58 -12.90 1.77
CA SER A 166 -5.53 -12.33 2.74
C SER A 166 -6.25 -11.09 2.23
N LEU A 167 -5.68 -10.34 1.28
CA LEU A 167 -6.33 -9.19 0.65
C LEU A 167 -7.50 -9.59 -0.26
N TYR A 168 -7.59 -10.86 -0.64
CA TYR A 168 -8.70 -11.39 -1.44
C TYR A 168 -9.93 -11.77 -0.62
N GLU A 169 -9.91 -11.55 0.71
CA GLU A 169 -11.08 -11.66 1.57
C GLU A 169 -12.13 -10.61 1.18
N ARG A 170 -13.35 -11.05 0.85
CA ARG A 170 -14.49 -10.16 0.65
C ARG A 170 -15.31 -10.04 1.94
N SER A 171 -15.84 -8.84 2.18
CA SER A 171 -16.73 -8.62 3.31
C SER A 171 -18.12 -9.18 2.99
N ASN A 172 -18.53 -10.24 3.68
CA ASN A 172 -19.85 -10.85 3.49
C ASN A 172 -20.95 -9.91 4.00
N SER A 173 -21.76 -9.36 3.09
CA SER A 173 -22.90 -8.49 3.39
C SER A 173 -24.18 -9.24 3.84
N LYS A 174 -24.12 -10.56 4.02
CA LYS A 174 -25.33 -11.41 4.18
C LYS A 174 -25.79 -11.68 5.63
N SER A 175 -25.16 -11.11 6.66
CA SER A 175 -25.62 -11.26 8.05
C SER A 175 -26.57 -10.15 8.49
N CYS A 176 -27.71 -10.00 7.80
CA CYS A 176 -28.82 -9.15 8.24
C CYS A 176 -30.09 -9.99 8.34
N GLY A 177 -30.20 -10.74 9.44
CA GLY A 177 -31.44 -11.35 9.93
C GLY A 177 -31.40 -11.19 11.45
N GLY A 178 -32.38 -10.46 12.00
CA GLY A 178 -32.38 -10.04 13.39
C GLY A 178 -32.41 -11.19 14.40
N ASP A 179 -31.77 -10.97 15.53
CA ASP A 179 -32.41 -11.07 16.85
C ASP A 179 -31.51 -10.39 17.89
N ASP A 180 -32.14 -9.61 18.75
CA ASP A 180 -31.52 -8.81 19.80
C ASP A 180 -30.77 -9.68 20.83
N PHE A 181 -29.71 -9.09 21.40
CA PHE A 181 -28.91 -9.54 22.55
C PHE A 181 -28.00 -10.78 22.35
N GLY A 182 -26.72 -10.51 22.06
CA GLY A 182 -25.62 -11.37 22.52
C GLY A 182 -24.49 -11.62 21.54
N THR A 183 -23.30 -11.09 21.88
CA THR A 183 -21.96 -11.52 21.44
C THR A 183 -21.53 -11.28 19.98
N SER A 184 -20.59 -10.35 19.84
CA SER A 184 -19.61 -10.18 18.74
C SER A 184 -20.18 -10.06 17.32
N SER A 185 -20.19 -8.83 16.83
CA SER A 185 -20.17 -8.49 15.40
C SER A 185 -19.28 -9.49 14.64
N SER A 186 -19.88 -10.21 13.70
CA SER A 186 -19.17 -11.01 12.72
C SER A 186 -18.14 -10.13 11.98
N ASN A 187 -16.87 -10.28 12.33
CA ASN A 187 -15.74 -9.48 11.83
C ASN A 187 -15.50 -9.71 10.32
N SER A 188 -16.24 -9.01 9.46
CA SER A 188 -15.97 -8.98 8.02
C SER A 188 -14.70 -8.15 7.72
N GLY A 189 -13.72 -8.73 7.03
CA GLY A 189 -12.51 -8.02 6.58
C GLY A 189 -11.35 -7.98 7.59
N LEU A 190 -11.34 -8.86 8.59
CA LEU A 190 -10.29 -8.88 9.62
C LEU A 190 -8.94 -9.36 9.08
N LEU A 191 -8.94 -10.31 8.13
CA LEU A 191 -7.72 -10.82 7.50
C LEU A 191 -7.13 -9.74 6.60
N ALA A 192 -7.95 -9.15 5.71
CA ALA A 192 -7.51 -8.09 4.81
C ALA A 192 -6.97 -6.88 5.59
N LEU A 193 -7.67 -6.42 6.64
CA LEU A 193 -7.21 -5.30 7.47
C LEU A 193 -5.89 -5.61 8.19
N SER A 194 -5.77 -6.80 8.78
CA SER A 194 -4.55 -7.18 9.49
C SER A 194 -3.37 -7.35 8.53
N ALA A 195 -3.60 -7.89 7.35
CA ALA A 195 -2.58 -8.01 6.30
C ALA A 195 -2.14 -6.64 5.76
N LEU A 196 -3.07 -5.71 5.54
CA LEU A 196 -2.73 -4.33 5.12
C LEU A 196 -1.87 -3.62 6.17
N HIS A 197 -2.19 -3.73 7.47
CA HIS A 197 -1.34 -3.18 8.52
C HIS A 197 0.09 -3.75 8.48
N VAL A 198 0.24 -5.05 8.22
CA VAL A 198 1.57 -5.66 8.04
C VAL A 198 2.26 -5.04 6.84
N LEU A 199 1.59 -4.97 5.68
CA LEU A 199 2.18 -4.44 4.46
C LEU A 199 2.61 -2.97 4.59
N VAL A 200 1.85 -2.15 5.30
CA VAL A 200 2.23 -0.76 5.63
C VAL A 200 3.52 -0.74 6.47
N ASN A 201 3.62 -1.59 7.49
CA ASN A 201 4.85 -1.69 8.30
C ASN A 201 6.05 -2.21 7.50
N LEU A 202 5.81 -3.08 6.51
CA LEU A 202 6.86 -3.61 5.63
C LEU A 202 7.23 -2.68 4.47
N ALA A 203 6.44 -1.64 4.20
CA ALA A 203 6.59 -0.77 3.03
C ALA A 203 8.04 -0.29 2.77
N PRO A 204 8.84 0.10 3.78
CA PRO A 204 10.24 0.50 3.55
C PRO A 204 11.11 -0.55 2.85
N TYR A 205 10.75 -1.84 2.94
CA TYR A 205 11.47 -2.98 2.35
C TYR A 205 10.79 -3.53 1.09
N LEU A 206 9.60 -3.06 0.72
CA LEU A 206 8.85 -3.51 -0.46
C LEU A 206 9.38 -2.83 -1.72
N ASP A 207 10.49 -3.34 -2.25
CA ASP A 207 11.10 -2.83 -3.47
C ASP A 207 10.69 -3.65 -4.70
N VAL A 208 9.98 -2.98 -5.61
CA VAL A 208 9.52 -3.52 -6.90
C VAL A 208 10.68 -3.92 -7.81
N THR A 209 11.85 -3.30 -7.66
CA THR A 209 13.04 -3.55 -8.47
C THR A 209 13.94 -4.65 -7.89
N GLY A 210 13.82 -4.93 -6.59
CA GLY A 210 14.69 -5.86 -5.86
C GLY A 210 16.07 -5.29 -5.47
N GLN A 211 16.40 -4.06 -5.84
CA GLN A 211 17.67 -3.40 -5.50
C GLN A 211 17.93 -3.38 -3.99
N LYS A 212 16.92 -3.05 -3.16
CA LYS A 212 17.07 -3.05 -1.70
C LYS A 212 17.42 -4.43 -1.14
N MET A 213 16.72 -5.46 -1.59
CA MET A 213 17.02 -6.84 -1.17
C MET A 213 18.41 -7.27 -1.65
N LEU A 214 18.81 -6.85 -2.86
CA LEU A 214 20.15 -7.12 -3.36
C LEU A 214 21.23 -6.43 -2.51
N CYS A 215 21.04 -5.16 -2.15
CA CYS A 215 21.90 -4.44 -1.23
C CYS A 215 22.00 -5.18 0.11
N ASP A 216 20.86 -5.53 0.70
CA ASP A 216 20.83 -6.30 1.94
C ASP A 216 21.56 -7.65 1.77
N LYS A 217 21.37 -8.40 0.69
CA LYS A 217 22.09 -9.67 0.43
C LYS A 217 23.59 -9.50 0.23
N LEU A 218 24.02 -8.43 -0.44
CA LEU A 218 25.43 -8.16 -0.72
C LEU A 218 26.19 -7.72 0.53
N PHE A 219 25.55 -6.91 1.38
CA PHE A 219 26.18 -6.29 2.53
C PHE A 219 25.80 -6.95 3.87
N TYR A 220 24.95 -7.99 3.85
CA TYR A 220 24.64 -8.76 5.04
C TYR A 220 25.85 -9.58 5.50
N SER A 221 26.39 -9.22 6.66
CA SER A 221 27.43 -9.99 7.34
C SER A 221 26.77 -10.90 8.38
N ALA A 222 26.75 -12.21 8.10
CA ALA A 222 26.36 -13.22 9.07
C ALA A 222 27.49 -13.38 10.11
N GLY A 223 27.51 -12.52 11.13
CA GLY A 223 28.30 -12.79 12.35
C GLY A 223 29.01 -11.59 12.96
N THR A 224 28.59 -11.23 14.19
CA THR A 224 29.38 -10.95 15.42
C THR A 224 28.67 -9.97 16.37
N SER A 225 27.69 -9.21 15.88
CA SER A 225 26.88 -8.31 16.72
C SER A 225 25.55 -8.95 17.09
N GLU A 226 25.21 -8.94 18.38
CA GLU A 226 23.89 -9.35 18.92
C GLU A 226 22.73 -8.46 18.40
N GLU A 227 23.04 -7.40 17.64
CA GLU A 227 22.11 -6.45 17.02
C GLU A 227 21.90 -6.66 15.49
N ALA A 228 22.44 -7.74 14.91
CA ALA A 228 22.31 -7.98 13.48
C ALA A 228 20.82 -8.20 13.07
N PRO A 229 20.40 -7.64 11.92
CA PRO A 229 19.02 -7.80 11.45
C PRO A 229 18.68 -9.27 11.16
N LEU A 230 17.46 -9.69 11.51
CA LEU A 230 16.98 -11.03 11.20
C LEU A 230 16.59 -11.11 9.72
N VAL A 231 17.11 -12.13 9.03
CA VAL A 231 16.83 -12.41 7.61
C VAL A 231 16.52 -13.90 7.42
N PRO A 232 15.77 -14.27 6.36
CA PRO A 232 15.52 -15.68 6.04
C PRO A 232 16.85 -16.38 5.74
N SER A 233 16.99 -17.63 6.20
CA SER A 233 18.15 -18.49 5.90
C SER A 233 19.50 -17.75 5.94
N PRO A 234 19.93 -17.25 7.13
CA PRO A 234 21.06 -16.33 7.28
C PRO A 234 22.38 -16.88 6.74
N GLU A 235 22.53 -18.21 6.73
CA GLU A 235 23.67 -18.91 6.14
C GLU A 235 23.81 -18.63 4.64
N THR A 236 22.70 -18.50 3.91
CA THR A 236 22.63 -18.29 2.46
C THR A 236 22.43 -16.83 2.06
N PHE A 237 21.89 -16.00 2.97
CA PHE A 237 21.47 -14.64 2.66
C PHE A 237 22.66 -13.71 2.36
N GLY A 238 23.77 -13.84 3.11
CA GLY A 238 25.01 -13.07 2.91
C GLY A 238 26.02 -13.69 1.94
N GLN A 239 25.69 -14.82 1.30
CA GLN A 239 26.64 -15.54 0.44
C GLN A 239 26.87 -14.89 -0.92
N ALA A 240 26.09 -13.86 -1.30
CA ALA A 240 26.28 -13.17 -2.56
C ALA A 240 27.70 -12.57 -2.71
N ALA A 241 28.35 -12.20 -1.58
CA ALA A 241 29.75 -11.79 -1.52
C ALA A 241 30.72 -12.88 -0.99
N ASN A 242 30.18 -14.06 -0.64
CA ASN A 242 30.91 -15.26 -0.20
C ASN A 242 32.05 -15.02 0.81
N GLY A 243 31.84 -14.10 1.77
CA GLY A 243 32.77 -13.82 2.88
C GLY A 243 34.15 -13.24 2.48
N ALA A 244 34.46 -13.15 1.20
CA ALA A 244 35.71 -12.61 0.68
C ALA A 244 35.42 -11.28 -0.02
N TRP A 245 35.56 -10.19 0.73
CA TRP A 245 35.53 -8.83 0.19
C TRP A 245 36.78 -8.59 -0.67
N GLY A 246 36.80 -9.18 -1.87
CA GLY A 246 37.83 -8.93 -2.89
C GLY A 246 37.56 -7.65 -3.68
N PHE A 247 38.33 -7.40 -4.73
CA PHE A 247 38.20 -6.21 -5.58
C PHE A 247 36.79 -6.00 -6.18
N GLY A 248 36.03 -7.07 -6.42
CA GLY A 248 34.64 -6.97 -6.89
C GLY A 248 33.67 -6.33 -5.88
N SER A 249 33.90 -6.51 -4.58
CA SER A 249 33.08 -5.89 -3.53
C SER A 249 33.37 -4.40 -3.37
N LEU A 250 34.63 -3.97 -3.53
CA LEU A 250 35.02 -2.56 -3.59
C LEU A 250 34.37 -1.85 -4.79
N TRP A 251 34.29 -2.55 -5.93
CA TRP A 251 33.61 -2.04 -7.11
C TRP A 251 32.09 -1.87 -6.87
N LEU A 252 31.44 -2.84 -6.22
CA LEU A 252 30.03 -2.75 -5.83
C LEU A 252 29.79 -1.65 -4.79
N ALA A 253 30.64 -1.55 -3.77
CA ALA A 253 30.57 -0.52 -2.74
C ALA A 253 30.74 0.90 -3.32
N LYS A 254 31.60 1.07 -4.33
CA LYS A 254 31.75 2.35 -5.04
C LYS A 254 30.49 2.72 -5.86
N ARG A 255 29.72 1.73 -6.28
CA ARG A 255 28.47 1.89 -7.06
C ARG A 255 27.22 1.90 -6.18
N LEU A 256 27.35 1.65 -4.88
CA LEU A 256 26.26 1.75 -3.92
C LEU A 256 25.94 3.22 -3.65
N ASP A 257 24.73 3.63 -3.99
CA ASP A 257 24.15 4.84 -3.44
C ASP A 257 23.46 4.51 -2.11
N THR A 258 24.17 4.76 -1.01
CA THR A 258 23.66 4.57 0.36
C THR A 258 22.44 5.43 0.71
N LYS A 259 22.11 6.45 -0.09
CA LYS A 259 20.92 7.29 0.16
C LYS A 259 19.67 6.70 -0.47
N GLU A 260 19.83 6.03 -1.61
CA GLU A 260 18.71 5.45 -2.37
C GLU A 260 18.62 3.93 -2.20
N ASP A 261 19.59 3.30 -1.53
CA ASP A 261 19.74 1.84 -1.39
C ASP A 261 19.76 1.13 -2.76
N ILE A 262 20.39 1.77 -3.75
CA ILE A 262 20.53 1.26 -5.12
C ILE A 262 22.00 1.04 -5.42
N VAL A 263 22.32 -0.08 -6.08
CA VAL A 263 23.65 -0.27 -6.65
C VAL A 263 23.57 0.01 -8.16
N GLN A 264 24.34 0.99 -8.61
CA GLN A 264 24.35 1.43 -10.00
C GLN A 264 25.01 0.39 -10.92
N ASP A 265 24.58 0.38 -12.20
CA ASP A 265 25.18 -0.43 -13.27
C ASP A 265 25.26 -1.96 -12.96
N ILE A 266 24.23 -2.51 -12.32
CA ILE A 266 24.12 -3.97 -12.12
C ILE A 266 23.47 -4.63 -13.32
N SER A 267 23.98 -5.80 -13.71
CA SER A 267 23.32 -6.65 -14.70
C SER A 267 21.90 -7.07 -14.23
N PRO A 268 20.85 -6.81 -15.03
CA PRO A 268 19.49 -7.24 -14.71
C PRO A 268 19.37 -8.75 -14.47
N LYS A 269 20.24 -9.56 -15.08
CA LYS A 269 20.30 -11.01 -14.87
C LYS A 269 20.72 -11.37 -13.44
N LEU A 270 21.70 -10.66 -12.88
CA LEU A 270 22.17 -10.88 -11.51
C LEU A 270 21.11 -10.45 -10.50
N LEU A 271 20.50 -9.28 -10.72
CA LEU A 271 19.41 -8.78 -9.89
C LEU A 271 18.26 -9.78 -9.85
N ARG A 272 17.79 -10.24 -11.03
CA ARG A 272 16.75 -11.28 -11.12
C ARG A 272 17.18 -12.58 -10.43
N LEU A 273 18.39 -13.08 -10.66
CA LEU A 273 18.87 -14.32 -10.05
C LEU A 273 18.78 -14.28 -8.52
N LEU A 274 19.16 -13.16 -7.90
CA LEU A 274 19.25 -13.05 -6.45
C LEU A 274 17.95 -12.61 -5.77
N THR A 275 17.01 -12.00 -6.51
CA THR A 275 15.82 -11.35 -5.91
C THR A 275 14.49 -11.78 -6.53
N LYS A 276 14.51 -12.72 -7.49
CA LYS A 276 13.34 -13.24 -8.24
C LYS A 276 12.11 -13.43 -7.36
N GLU A 277 12.23 -14.23 -6.31
CA GLU A 277 11.08 -14.62 -5.47
C GLU A 277 10.47 -13.43 -4.74
N HIS A 278 11.29 -12.51 -4.25
CA HIS A 278 10.82 -11.29 -3.59
C HIS A 278 10.11 -10.37 -4.58
N ILE A 279 10.68 -10.14 -5.77
CA ILE A 279 10.05 -9.32 -6.81
C ILE A 279 8.69 -9.90 -7.21
N ILE A 280 8.59 -11.22 -7.41
CA ILE A 280 7.31 -11.90 -7.74
C ILE A 280 6.25 -11.60 -6.66
N CYS A 281 6.63 -11.68 -5.38
CA CYS A 281 5.72 -11.45 -4.28
C CYS A 281 5.29 -9.98 -4.17
N VAL A 282 6.24 -9.04 -4.28
CA VAL A 282 5.95 -7.59 -4.23
C VAL A 282 5.05 -7.18 -5.39
N TRP A 283 5.29 -7.67 -6.60
CA TRP A 283 4.45 -7.38 -7.75
C TRP A 283 3.04 -7.93 -7.61
N SER A 284 2.85 -9.05 -6.90
CA SER A 284 1.54 -9.63 -6.64
C SER A 284 0.67 -8.80 -5.69
N ILE A 285 1.24 -7.77 -5.04
CA ILE A 285 0.48 -6.81 -4.23
C ILE A 285 -0.44 -5.96 -5.11
N PHE A 286 0.00 -5.52 -6.29
CA PHE A 286 -0.76 -4.56 -7.11
C PHE A 286 -2.12 -5.10 -7.59
N PRO A 287 -2.25 -6.33 -8.13
CA PRO A 287 -3.56 -6.88 -8.48
C PRO A 287 -4.48 -7.06 -7.27
N ALA A 288 -3.91 -7.37 -6.10
CA ALA A 288 -4.66 -7.49 -4.86
C ALA A 288 -5.17 -6.12 -4.37
N LEU A 289 -4.34 -5.07 -4.43
CA LEU A 289 -4.76 -3.70 -4.12
C LEU A 289 -5.82 -3.19 -5.09
N ALA A 290 -5.69 -3.47 -6.39
CA ALA A 290 -6.73 -3.16 -7.36
C ALA A 290 -8.08 -3.76 -6.94
N GLN A 291 -8.09 -5.04 -6.55
CA GLN A 291 -9.31 -5.68 -6.07
C GLN A 291 -9.86 -5.02 -4.80
N VAL A 292 -9.02 -4.72 -3.80
CA VAL A 292 -9.50 -4.09 -2.56
C VAL A 292 -10.07 -2.69 -2.82
N LEU A 293 -9.44 -1.93 -3.73
CA LEU A 293 -9.96 -0.61 -4.12
C LEU A 293 -11.29 -0.73 -4.86
N THR A 294 -11.42 -1.65 -5.82
CA THR A 294 -12.64 -1.80 -6.62
C THR A 294 -13.76 -2.55 -5.90
N ASP A 295 -13.46 -3.25 -4.79
CA ASP A 295 -14.46 -3.94 -3.99
C ASP A 295 -15.37 -2.92 -3.27
N SER A 296 -16.63 -2.87 -3.70
CA SER A 296 -17.65 -2.03 -3.09
C SER A 296 -17.99 -2.48 -1.66
N THR A 297 -17.75 -3.74 -1.30
CA THR A 297 -18.04 -4.29 0.02
C THR A 297 -16.95 -4.05 1.04
N ALA A 298 -15.77 -3.55 0.62
CA ALA A 298 -14.65 -3.31 1.51
C ALA A 298 -15.01 -2.31 2.62
N THR A 299 -14.66 -2.65 3.87
CA THR A 299 -14.92 -1.80 5.03
C THR A 299 -14.09 -0.51 4.95
N ARG A 300 -14.58 0.56 5.59
CA ARG A 300 -13.90 1.86 5.65
C ARG A 300 -12.43 1.73 6.09
N LEU A 301 -12.15 0.92 7.10
CA LEU A 301 -10.81 0.74 7.65
C LEU A 301 -9.86 0.05 6.66
N VAL A 302 -10.36 -0.96 5.95
CA VAL A 302 -9.61 -1.66 4.89
C VAL A 302 -9.24 -0.65 3.80
N VAL A 303 -10.21 0.11 3.27
CA VAL A 303 -9.97 1.11 2.22
C VAL A 303 -8.98 2.19 2.69
N MET A 304 -9.11 2.71 3.92
CA MET A 304 -8.17 3.70 4.44
C MET A 304 -6.73 3.16 4.51
N THR A 305 -6.55 1.94 5.00
CA THR A 305 -5.22 1.34 5.14
C THR A 305 -4.63 1.00 3.75
N THR A 306 -5.47 0.64 2.78
CA THR A 306 -5.05 0.49 1.37
C THR A 306 -4.55 1.81 0.78
N VAL A 307 -5.22 2.92 1.04
CA VAL A 307 -4.78 4.26 0.61
C VAL A 307 -3.46 4.65 1.28
N GLU A 308 -3.27 4.33 2.56
CA GLU A 308 -2.00 4.53 3.27
C GLU A 308 -0.85 3.71 2.65
N LEU A 309 -1.08 2.44 2.34
CA LEU A 309 -0.08 1.61 1.65
C LEU A 309 0.26 2.16 0.25
N LEU A 310 -0.75 2.62 -0.49
CA LEU A 310 -0.56 3.22 -1.81
C LEU A 310 0.27 4.51 -1.72
N GLN A 311 0.06 5.32 -0.68
CA GLN A 311 0.87 6.50 -0.41
C GLN A 311 2.35 6.14 -0.24
N GLU A 312 2.68 5.05 0.45
CA GLU A 312 4.07 4.60 0.59
C GLU A 312 4.70 4.18 -0.76
N PHE A 313 3.98 3.45 -1.61
CA PHE A 313 4.46 3.12 -2.95
C PHE A 313 4.70 4.37 -3.81
N ILE A 314 3.83 5.37 -3.71
CA ILE A 314 3.99 6.67 -4.38
C ILE A 314 5.22 7.41 -3.84
N ASN A 315 5.43 7.40 -2.52
CA ASN A 315 6.61 7.99 -1.90
C ASN A 315 7.89 7.35 -2.45
N HIS A 316 7.92 6.02 -2.57
CA HIS A 316 9.03 5.31 -3.20
C HIS A 316 9.22 5.68 -4.67
N ALA A 317 8.14 5.84 -5.44
CA ALA A 317 8.21 6.21 -6.85
C ALA A 317 8.70 7.64 -7.12
N ARG A 318 8.64 8.54 -6.12
CA ARG A 318 9.17 9.91 -6.22
C ARG A 318 10.67 10.00 -5.94
N VAL A 319 11.27 8.97 -5.34
CA VAL A 319 12.72 8.88 -5.15
C VAL A 319 13.32 8.37 -6.46
N GLY A 320 14.25 9.11 -7.07
CA GLY A 320 14.88 8.73 -8.34
C GLY A 320 14.15 9.18 -9.62
N VAL A 321 13.41 10.31 -9.59
CA VAL A 321 12.78 10.89 -10.80
C VAL A 321 13.85 11.46 -11.75
N VAL A 322 14.48 10.58 -12.53
CA VAL A 322 15.30 10.93 -13.69
C VAL A 322 14.90 10.00 -14.84
N GLY A 323 14.41 10.57 -15.94
CA GLY A 323 14.00 9.83 -17.16
C GLY A 323 12.50 9.87 -17.47
N SER A 324 12.15 9.64 -18.73
CA SER A 324 10.74 9.49 -19.16
C SER A 324 10.26 8.05 -18.91
N VAL A 325 8.96 7.86 -18.70
CA VAL A 325 8.37 6.51 -18.50
C VAL A 325 8.57 5.63 -19.74
N GLU A 326 8.69 6.26 -20.92
CA GLU A 326 8.87 5.61 -22.22
C GLU A 326 10.29 5.01 -22.38
N ASP A 327 11.30 5.59 -21.72
CA ASP A 327 12.67 5.06 -21.75
C ASP A 327 12.80 3.69 -21.04
N GLN A 328 11.78 3.26 -20.29
CA GLN A 328 11.78 2.03 -19.49
C GLN A 328 10.95 0.89 -20.10
N GLU A 329 10.41 1.06 -21.32
CA GLU A 329 9.61 0.05 -22.02
C GLU A 329 10.46 -1.06 -22.68
N GLY A 330 11.79 -1.04 -22.51
CA GLY A 330 12.68 -2.11 -22.95
C GLY A 330 12.42 -3.41 -22.20
N ALA A 331 12.10 -4.50 -22.92
CA ALA A 331 11.78 -5.82 -22.36
C ALA A 331 12.84 -6.47 -21.43
N SER A 332 14.01 -5.86 -21.27
CA SER A 332 15.12 -6.37 -20.46
C SER A 332 15.20 -5.81 -19.04
N GLU A 333 14.57 -4.66 -18.76
CA GLU A 333 14.68 -4.00 -17.45
C GLU A 333 13.44 -4.26 -16.58
N ILE A 334 13.62 -4.36 -15.26
CA ILE A 334 12.49 -4.50 -14.33
C ILE A 334 11.88 -3.11 -14.16
N PRO A 335 10.58 -2.91 -14.46
CA PRO A 335 9.94 -1.61 -14.32
C PRO A 335 10.02 -1.10 -12.88
N ASN A 336 10.24 0.21 -12.73
CA ASN A 336 10.22 0.85 -11.41
C ASN A 336 8.79 1.06 -10.89
N ALA A 337 8.66 1.45 -9.61
CA ALA A 337 7.36 1.71 -9.00
C ALA A 337 6.56 2.80 -9.74
N ARG A 338 7.24 3.82 -10.29
CA ARG A 338 6.62 4.89 -11.08
C ARG A 338 5.91 4.32 -12.31
N ALA A 339 6.58 3.48 -13.10
CA ALA A 339 6.02 2.86 -14.29
C ALA A 339 4.77 2.02 -13.96
N ILE A 340 4.78 1.30 -12.84
CA ILE A 340 3.59 0.56 -12.38
C ILE A 340 2.45 1.50 -12.00
N LEU A 341 2.70 2.50 -11.16
CA LEU A 341 1.67 3.41 -10.64
C LEU A 341 1.00 4.22 -11.77
N VAL A 342 1.76 4.64 -12.77
CA VAL A 342 1.24 5.39 -13.93
C VAL A 342 0.23 4.58 -14.74
N HIS A 343 0.34 3.25 -14.74
CA HIS A 343 -0.60 2.34 -15.41
C HIS A 343 -1.72 1.82 -14.49
N MET A 344 -1.99 2.47 -13.36
CA MET A 344 -3.13 2.14 -12.50
C MET A 344 -4.44 2.07 -13.31
N PRO A 345 -5.30 1.05 -13.13
CA PRO A 345 -6.54 0.90 -13.88
C PRO A 345 -7.51 2.07 -13.67
N GLY A 346 -8.31 2.37 -14.71
CA GLY A 346 -9.31 3.44 -14.65
C GLY A 346 -10.31 3.27 -13.50
N GLU A 347 -10.77 2.04 -13.24
CA GLU A 347 -11.70 1.73 -12.15
C GLU A 347 -11.13 2.06 -10.76
N ALA A 348 -9.84 1.80 -10.55
CA ALA A 348 -9.16 2.12 -9.30
C ALA A 348 -8.98 3.64 -9.14
N LEU A 349 -8.61 4.35 -10.22
CA LEU A 349 -8.54 5.82 -10.24
C LEU A 349 -9.91 6.46 -9.98
N GLU A 350 -10.96 5.91 -10.59
CA GLU A 350 -12.33 6.35 -10.39
C GLU A 350 -12.75 6.14 -8.93
N ARG A 351 -12.44 4.98 -8.34
CA ARG A 351 -12.68 4.74 -6.92
C ARG A 351 -11.97 5.76 -6.04
N LEU A 352 -10.66 5.99 -6.25
CA LEU A 352 -9.90 6.98 -5.47
C LEU A 352 -10.52 8.38 -5.57
N THR A 353 -11.03 8.73 -6.75
CA THR A 353 -11.74 10.00 -6.94
C THR A 353 -13.07 10.04 -6.20
N ASN A 354 -13.83 8.93 -6.22
CA ASN A 354 -15.08 8.81 -5.47
C ASN A 354 -14.84 8.92 -3.94
N LEU A 355 -13.64 8.59 -3.44
CA LEU A 355 -13.32 8.74 -2.02
C LEU A 355 -13.31 10.20 -1.55
N LEU A 356 -13.09 11.17 -2.46
CA LEU A 356 -13.18 12.61 -2.16
C LEU A 356 -14.58 13.06 -1.70
N TYR A 357 -15.60 12.28 -2.03
CA TYR A 357 -16.99 12.55 -1.68
C TYR A 357 -17.64 11.34 -0.99
N THR A 358 -16.91 10.75 -0.04
CA THR A 358 -17.46 9.69 0.83
C THR A 358 -18.36 10.33 1.89
N PRO A 359 -19.67 10.05 1.95
CA PRO A 359 -20.54 10.71 2.92
C PRO A 359 -20.44 10.11 4.33
N ARG A 360 -20.52 10.97 5.36
CA ARG A 360 -20.41 10.60 6.78
C ARG A 360 -21.79 10.31 7.41
N LEU A 361 -21.98 9.12 7.95
CA LEU A 361 -23.16 8.77 8.77
C LEU A 361 -22.99 9.27 10.22
N GLY A 362 -24.09 9.69 10.85
CA GLY A 362 -24.10 10.12 12.26
C GLY A 362 -24.40 8.94 13.19
N PRO A 363 -24.25 9.07 14.52
CA PRO A 363 -24.43 7.98 15.48
C PRO A 363 -25.84 7.34 15.48
N ASP A 364 -26.87 8.02 14.96
CA ASP A 364 -28.27 7.54 14.94
C ASP A 364 -28.70 6.79 13.66
N SER A 365 -27.76 6.40 12.80
CA SER A 365 -28.10 5.67 11.56
C SER A 365 -28.32 4.17 11.84
N LEU A 366 -29.59 3.76 11.95
CA LEU A 366 -29.99 2.34 11.86
C LEU A 366 -29.53 1.73 10.52
N GLU A 367 -28.91 0.55 10.61
CA GLU A 367 -28.36 -0.25 9.51
C GLU A 367 -29.37 -0.44 8.38
N TYR A 368 -29.01 -0.02 7.16
CA TYR A 368 -29.80 -0.24 5.95
C TYR A 368 -28.89 -0.68 4.80
N VAL A 369 -29.33 -1.67 4.01
CA VAL A 369 -28.52 -2.46 3.07
C VAL A 369 -29.04 -2.34 1.62
N ASP A 370 -28.15 -1.86 0.73
CA ASP A 370 -27.93 -2.10 -0.74
C ASP A 370 -29.00 -1.70 -1.81
N PRO A 371 -28.64 -1.46 -3.10
CA PRO A 371 -28.43 -2.58 -4.04
C PRO A 371 -27.39 -2.40 -5.20
N VAL A 372 -26.33 -1.56 -5.14
CA VAL A 372 -25.38 -1.56 -6.29
C VAL A 372 -23.93 -1.13 -5.98
N HIS A 373 -23.67 -0.09 -5.16
CA HIS A 373 -22.33 0.50 -5.06
C HIS A 373 -22.14 1.15 -3.68
N ASN A 374 -21.68 0.40 -2.69
CA ASN A 374 -21.42 0.93 -1.35
C ASN A 374 -20.32 2.01 -1.39
N ILE A 375 -20.75 3.28 -1.25
CA ILE A 375 -20.53 4.21 -0.12
C ILE A 375 -21.42 5.46 -0.39
N VAL A 376 -22.74 5.45 -0.09
CA VAL A 376 -23.66 6.64 -0.17
C VAL A 376 -24.84 6.50 0.84
N PRO A 377 -25.39 7.59 1.45
CA PRO A 377 -25.89 7.65 2.83
C PRO A 377 -27.42 7.87 2.98
N ARG A 378 -27.91 7.84 4.23
CA ARG A 378 -29.10 8.63 4.66
C ARG A 378 -28.69 10.07 4.93
N VAL A 379 -29.33 11.02 4.25
CA VAL A 379 -29.21 12.46 4.50
C VAL A 379 -30.44 12.92 5.29
N THR A 380 -30.26 13.35 6.55
CA THR A 380 -31.31 14.09 7.25
C THR A 380 -31.35 15.53 6.72
N THR A 381 -32.52 16.16 6.69
CA THR A 381 -32.65 17.58 6.29
C THR A 381 -31.72 18.51 7.07
N LEU A 382 -31.43 18.18 8.34
CA LEU A 382 -30.42 18.85 9.17
C LEU A 382 -29.00 18.76 8.60
N LYS A 383 -28.62 17.65 7.97
CA LYS A 383 -27.31 17.50 7.30
C LYS A 383 -27.23 18.26 5.98
N LEU A 384 -28.34 18.51 5.29
CA LEU A 384 -28.34 19.43 4.13
C LEU A 384 -28.18 20.90 4.57
N LEU A 385 -28.58 21.22 5.80
CA LEU A 385 -28.44 22.55 6.40
C LEU A 385 -27.03 22.78 7.01
N MET A 386 -26.32 21.71 7.36
CA MET A 386 -24.93 21.78 7.80
C MET A 386 -24.03 21.59 6.56
N GLY A 387 -23.19 22.58 6.24
CA GLY A 387 -22.39 22.60 5.00
C GLY A 387 -21.54 21.34 4.75
N TYR A 388 -20.93 21.24 3.56
CA TYR A 388 -20.19 20.08 3.04
C TYR A 388 -19.34 19.30 4.07
N ASP A 389 -18.62 20.00 4.95
CA ASP A 389 -17.76 19.41 5.98
C ASP A 389 -18.51 18.52 7.00
N ALA A 390 -19.81 18.74 7.19
CA ALA A 390 -20.65 17.94 8.08
C ALA A 390 -21.23 16.69 7.41
N THR A 391 -21.20 16.63 6.07
CA THR A 391 -21.81 15.56 5.28
C THR A 391 -20.81 14.58 4.70
N VAL A 392 -19.51 14.93 4.69
CA VAL A 392 -18.42 14.13 4.11
C VAL A 392 -17.48 13.58 5.19
N ASP A 393 -16.93 12.40 4.91
CA ASP A 393 -15.84 11.80 5.66
C ASP A 393 -14.52 12.49 5.30
N THR A 394 -14.23 13.55 6.05
CA THR A 394 -13.05 14.39 5.83
C THR A 394 -11.74 13.61 5.93
N ASP A 395 -11.68 12.57 6.78
CA ASP A 395 -10.46 11.76 6.92
C ASP A 395 -10.16 10.91 5.68
N MET A 396 -11.21 10.32 5.09
CA MET A 396 -11.08 9.53 3.85
C MET A 396 -10.72 10.45 2.67
N ARG A 397 -11.41 11.58 2.57
CA ARG A 397 -11.15 12.62 1.57
C ARG A 397 -9.69 13.10 1.61
N ASP A 398 -9.19 13.47 2.79
CA ASP A 398 -7.85 14.04 2.94
C ASP A 398 -6.76 13.01 2.58
N ARG A 399 -6.93 11.74 2.98
CA ARG A 399 -6.02 10.66 2.56
C ARG A 399 -6.07 10.39 1.05
N ALA A 400 -7.24 10.49 0.43
CA ALA A 400 -7.36 10.35 -1.02
C ALA A 400 -6.64 11.48 -1.75
N LEU A 401 -6.68 12.72 -1.23
CA LEU A 401 -5.89 13.84 -1.77
C LEU A 401 -4.38 13.63 -1.62
N ASP A 402 -3.94 13.09 -0.47
CA ASP A 402 -2.53 12.74 -0.20
C ASP A 402 -1.96 11.74 -1.22
N VAL A 403 -2.82 10.96 -1.88
CA VAL A 403 -2.46 9.99 -2.93
C VAL A 403 -2.64 10.56 -4.33
N LEU A 404 -3.80 11.15 -4.63
CA LEU A 404 -4.15 11.61 -5.98
C LEU A 404 -3.23 12.72 -6.48
N VAL A 405 -2.85 13.67 -5.63
CA VAL A 405 -2.00 14.80 -6.04
C VAL A 405 -0.60 14.32 -6.43
N PRO A 406 0.15 13.59 -5.58
CA PRO A 406 1.46 13.07 -5.99
C PRO A 406 1.37 12.07 -7.15
N LEU A 407 0.30 11.28 -7.26
CA LEU A 407 0.11 10.36 -8.40
C LEU A 407 0.03 11.11 -9.74
N MET A 408 -0.61 12.28 -9.77
CA MET A 408 -0.65 13.14 -10.95
C MET A 408 0.72 13.73 -11.30
N GLU A 409 1.51 14.10 -10.28
CA GLU A 409 2.86 14.62 -10.48
C GLU A 409 3.81 13.58 -11.11
N LEU A 410 3.57 12.28 -10.91
CA LEU A 410 4.41 11.21 -11.47
C LEU A 410 4.39 11.17 -13.00
N ASP A 411 3.29 11.53 -13.65
CA ASP A 411 3.14 11.51 -15.11
C ASP A 411 2.19 12.61 -15.62
N SER A 412 2.52 13.85 -15.28
CA SER A 412 1.84 15.03 -15.84
C SER A 412 2.33 15.31 -17.27
N PRO A 413 1.45 15.53 -18.26
CA PRO A 413 -0.01 15.76 -18.14
C PRO A 413 -0.89 14.53 -18.39
N ARG A 414 -0.32 13.35 -18.69
CA ARG A 414 -1.09 12.15 -19.09
C ARG A 414 -2.01 11.66 -17.98
N MET A 415 -1.52 11.58 -16.75
CA MET A 415 -2.33 11.18 -15.59
C MET A 415 -3.46 12.19 -15.31
N ALA A 416 -3.19 13.48 -15.54
CA ALA A 416 -4.19 14.54 -15.40
C ALA A 416 -5.34 14.40 -16.41
N LEU A 417 -5.02 14.00 -17.65
CA LEU A 417 -6.04 13.67 -18.66
C LEU A 417 -6.87 12.45 -18.24
N ARG A 418 -6.21 11.38 -17.74
CA ARG A 418 -6.89 10.16 -17.32
C ARG A 418 -7.87 10.41 -16.16
N LEU A 419 -7.49 11.22 -15.18
CA LEU A 419 -8.35 11.57 -14.04
C LEU A 419 -9.45 12.58 -14.41
N GLY A 420 -9.11 13.61 -15.18
CA GLY A 420 -10.03 14.70 -15.46
C GLY A 420 -11.07 14.41 -16.54
N ALA A 421 -10.76 13.55 -17.52
CA ALA A 421 -11.68 13.20 -18.60
C ALA A 421 -12.18 11.73 -18.53
N GLY A 422 -11.65 10.93 -17.60
CA GLY A 422 -12.12 9.56 -17.33
C GLY A 422 -11.97 8.60 -18.52
N GLY A 423 -11.06 8.87 -19.46
CA GLY A 423 -10.95 8.13 -20.73
C GLY A 423 -12.05 8.43 -21.75
N SER A 424 -12.92 9.40 -21.47
CA SER A 424 -13.94 9.93 -22.38
C SER A 424 -13.56 11.34 -22.84
N SER A 425 -14.22 11.90 -23.86
CA SER A 425 -14.03 13.31 -24.24
C SER A 425 -14.77 14.29 -23.31
N LYS A 426 -15.40 13.81 -22.23
CA LYS A 426 -16.19 14.62 -21.31
C LYS A 426 -15.50 14.73 -19.96
N PRO A 427 -15.59 15.89 -19.29
CA PRO A 427 -15.01 16.06 -17.97
C PRO A 427 -15.70 15.15 -16.94
N TYR A 428 -14.91 14.57 -16.06
CA TYR A 428 -15.41 13.75 -14.95
C TYR A 428 -16.01 14.67 -13.88
N SER A 429 -17.31 14.97 -14.01
CA SER A 429 -18.02 15.95 -13.20
C SER A 429 -17.87 15.74 -11.69
N ARG A 430 -17.85 14.47 -11.23
CA ARG A 430 -17.68 14.14 -9.81
C ARG A 430 -16.37 14.64 -9.21
N LEU A 431 -15.27 14.61 -9.97
CA LEU A 431 -13.98 15.15 -9.53
C LEU A 431 -14.08 16.66 -9.31
N PHE A 432 -14.58 17.38 -10.32
CA PHE A 432 -14.69 18.83 -10.29
C PHE A 432 -15.69 19.30 -9.22
N ASP A 433 -16.83 18.62 -9.06
CA ASP A 433 -17.81 18.88 -8.01
C ASP A 433 -17.27 18.61 -6.61
N ALA A 434 -16.41 17.60 -6.44
CA ALA A 434 -15.78 17.31 -5.16
C ALA A 434 -14.72 18.34 -4.79
N ILE A 435 -13.94 18.85 -5.74
CA ILE A 435 -12.83 19.78 -5.47
C ILE A 435 -13.33 21.13 -4.91
N PHE A 436 -14.38 21.69 -5.52
CA PHE A 436 -14.88 23.01 -5.17
C PHE A 436 -15.14 23.21 -3.66
N PRO A 437 -15.94 22.37 -2.99
CA PRO A 437 -16.20 22.54 -1.56
C PRO A 437 -14.94 22.32 -0.70
N ILE A 438 -13.97 21.51 -1.14
CA ILE A 438 -12.72 21.25 -0.41
C ILE A 438 -11.86 22.51 -0.32
N LEU A 439 -11.83 23.34 -1.37
CA LEU A 439 -11.11 24.62 -1.35
C LEU A 439 -11.59 25.55 -0.23
N SER A 440 -12.89 25.47 0.11
CA SER A 440 -13.52 26.27 1.16
C SER A 440 -13.63 25.56 2.51
N SER A 441 -13.18 24.29 2.58
CA SER A 441 -13.31 23.45 3.76
C SER A 441 -12.51 24.01 4.93
N LYS A 442 -13.13 24.02 6.11
CA LYS A 442 -12.51 24.44 7.38
C LYS A 442 -12.28 23.26 8.33
N VAL A 443 -12.70 22.06 7.92
CA VAL A 443 -12.65 20.83 8.71
C VAL A 443 -11.83 19.77 8.00
N GLY A 444 -10.99 19.07 8.75
CA GLY A 444 -10.05 18.08 8.22
C GLY A 444 -8.59 18.48 8.48
N ARG A 445 -7.66 17.82 7.81
CA ARG A 445 -6.23 18.16 7.83
C ARG A 445 -6.06 19.54 7.20
N ASN A 446 -5.29 20.42 7.86
CA ASN A 446 -5.06 21.80 7.42
C ASN A 446 -4.49 21.94 5.99
N GLU A 447 -3.98 20.85 5.42
CA GLU A 447 -3.40 20.81 4.07
C GLU A 447 -4.44 20.49 2.98
N ALA A 448 -5.66 20.06 3.31
CA ALA A 448 -6.66 19.65 2.31
C ALA A 448 -7.01 20.75 1.27
N PRO A 449 -7.23 22.03 1.65
CA PRO A 449 -7.45 23.09 0.66
C PRO A 449 -6.21 23.34 -0.22
N LEU A 450 -5.00 23.15 0.32
CA LEU A 450 -3.74 23.28 -0.41
C LEU A 450 -3.56 22.13 -1.40
N LEU A 451 -3.89 20.90 -1.01
CA LEU A 451 -3.84 19.72 -1.88
C LEU A 451 -4.91 19.80 -2.97
N ALA A 452 -6.13 20.22 -2.65
CA ALA A 452 -7.17 20.49 -3.65
C ALA A 452 -6.73 21.60 -4.64
N THR A 453 -5.99 22.59 -4.12
CA THR A 453 -5.39 23.63 -4.95
C THR A 453 -4.34 23.06 -5.92
N GLN A 454 -3.45 22.22 -5.42
CA GLN A 454 -2.45 21.53 -6.25
C GLN A 454 -3.11 20.59 -7.26
N LEU A 455 -4.19 19.90 -6.87
CA LEU A 455 -4.96 19.03 -7.74
C LEU A 455 -5.53 19.80 -8.94
N LEU A 456 -6.12 20.97 -8.72
CA LEU A 456 -6.56 21.84 -9.82
C LEU A 456 -5.42 22.29 -10.70
N ARG A 457 -4.28 22.67 -10.12
CA ARG A 457 -3.10 23.09 -10.89
C ARG A 457 -2.57 21.97 -11.80
N GLU A 458 -2.56 20.73 -11.32
CA GLU A 458 -2.12 19.60 -12.13
C GLU A 458 -3.18 19.24 -13.19
N LEU A 459 -4.47 19.31 -12.86
CA LEU A 459 -5.55 19.06 -13.81
C LEU A 459 -5.56 20.06 -14.97
N SER A 460 -5.18 21.33 -14.71
CA SER A 460 -5.16 22.37 -15.73
C SER A 460 -4.04 22.22 -16.75
N LYS A 461 -3.05 21.34 -16.50
CA LYS A 461 -1.98 21.06 -17.47
C LYS A 461 -2.44 20.23 -18.66
N ALA A 462 -3.55 19.49 -18.53
CA ALA A 462 -4.17 18.76 -19.62
C ALA A 462 -5.23 19.63 -20.31
N LYS A 463 -5.11 19.83 -21.62
CA LYS A 463 -6.00 20.72 -22.38
C LYS A 463 -7.43 20.19 -22.45
N GLU A 464 -7.57 18.87 -22.43
CA GLU A 464 -8.82 18.11 -22.46
C GLU A 464 -9.69 18.37 -21.21
N ASN A 465 -9.07 18.81 -20.12
CA ASN A 465 -9.79 19.15 -18.91
C ASN A 465 -10.42 20.55 -18.93
N ARG A 466 -10.19 21.36 -19.98
CA ARG A 466 -10.68 22.75 -20.10
C ARG A 466 -12.18 22.86 -19.86
N ASP A 467 -12.97 21.92 -20.38
CA ASP A 467 -14.43 21.91 -20.21
C ASP A 467 -14.85 21.74 -18.74
N GLY A 468 -14.11 20.94 -17.98
CA GLY A 468 -14.33 20.76 -16.54
C GLY A 468 -13.99 22.01 -15.73
N PHE A 469 -13.02 22.79 -16.19
CA PHE A 469 -12.69 24.07 -15.58
C PHE A 469 -13.69 25.18 -15.91
N LEU A 470 -14.20 25.23 -17.14
CA LEU A 470 -15.29 26.13 -17.52
C LEU A 470 -16.52 25.88 -16.63
N TYR A 471 -16.81 24.61 -16.32
CA TYR A 471 -17.86 24.23 -15.38
C TYR A 471 -17.67 24.82 -13.97
N LEU A 472 -16.42 24.97 -13.50
CA LEU A 472 -16.11 25.53 -12.18
C LEU A 472 -15.86 27.05 -12.16
N GLN A 473 -15.75 27.69 -13.32
CA GLN A 473 -15.20 29.05 -13.45
C GLN A 473 -15.94 30.09 -12.59
N GLU A 474 -17.27 30.16 -12.68
CA GLU A 474 -18.09 31.11 -11.92
C GLU A 474 -17.95 30.89 -10.41
N ARG A 475 -17.97 29.61 -9.99
CA ARG A 475 -17.85 29.23 -8.58
C ARG A 475 -16.46 29.56 -8.03
N LEU A 476 -15.41 29.30 -8.81
CA LEU A 476 -14.03 29.61 -8.46
C LEU A 476 -13.78 31.12 -8.35
N LEU A 477 -14.34 31.94 -9.24
CA LEU A 477 -14.29 33.40 -9.16
C LEU A 477 -14.94 33.91 -7.87
N GLU A 478 -16.08 33.33 -7.48
CA GLU A 478 -16.74 33.68 -6.22
C GLU A 478 -15.86 33.35 -5.01
N LEU A 479 -15.22 32.17 -4.98
CA LEU A 479 -14.30 31.80 -3.90
C LEU A 479 -13.02 32.63 -3.88
N ALA A 480 -12.46 32.97 -5.04
CA ALA A 480 -11.28 33.83 -5.15
C ALA A 480 -11.51 35.21 -4.52
N SER A 481 -12.75 35.73 -4.55
CA SER A 481 -13.11 36.98 -3.87
C SER A 481 -13.07 36.89 -2.33
N LYS A 482 -13.13 35.66 -1.78
CA LYS A 482 -13.23 35.37 -0.35
C LYS A 482 -11.94 34.79 0.26
N ASP A 483 -11.11 34.10 -0.53
CA ASP A 483 -9.85 33.48 -0.09
C ASP A 483 -8.69 33.78 -1.05
N ALA A 484 -7.66 34.48 -0.53
CA ALA A 484 -6.48 34.88 -1.30
C ALA A 484 -5.68 33.70 -1.87
N ARG A 485 -5.75 32.52 -1.27
CA ARG A 485 -5.06 31.31 -1.74
C ARG A 485 -5.72 30.77 -3.01
N VAL A 486 -7.05 30.78 -3.04
CA VAL A 486 -7.85 30.39 -4.21
C VAL A 486 -7.71 31.44 -5.32
N ALA A 487 -7.57 32.72 -4.97
CA ALA A 487 -7.35 33.79 -5.94
C ALA A 487 -6.11 33.55 -6.83
N GLN A 488 -4.96 33.19 -6.25
CA GLN A 488 -3.73 32.92 -7.02
C GLN A 488 -3.91 31.78 -8.04
N LEU A 489 -4.65 30.73 -7.68
CA LEU A 489 -5.00 29.65 -8.58
C LEU A 489 -5.91 30.08 -9.72
N VAL A 490 -6.95 30.85 -9.39
CA VAL A 490 -7.92 31.33 -10.38
C VAL A 490 -7.21 32.25 -11.37
N PHE A 491 -6.29 33.10 -10.93
CA PHE A 491 -5.45 33.90 -11.82
C PHE A 491 -4.54 33.05 -12.71
N ASN A 492 -3.86 32.03 -12.17
CA ASN A 492 -3.05 31.10 -12.98
C ASN A 492 -3.90 30.34 -14.02
N HIS A 493 -5.09 29.90 -13.60
CA HIS A 493 -6.03 29.18 -14.45
C HIS A 493 -6.59 30.08 -15.58
N LEU A 494 -7.06 31.29 -15.25
CA LEU A 494 -7.50 32.28 -16.22
C LEU A 494 -6.37 32.66 -17.19
N GLN A 495 -5.14 32.78 -16.69
CA GLN A 495 -3.96 33.04 -17.53
C GLN A 495 -3.68 31.89 -18.51
N THR A 496 -3.78 30.63 -18.07
CA THR A 496 -3.65 29.47 -18.98
C THR A 496 -4.79 29.37 -19.99
N CYS A 497 -6.02 29.69 -19.60
CA CYS A 497 -7.16 29.68 -20.51
C CYS A 497 -7.13 30.84 -21.53
N TRP A 498 -6.62 32.01 -21.15
CA TRP A 498 -6.54 33.19 -22.03
C TRP A 498 -5.31 33.22 -22.95
N ASN A 499 -4.17 32.66 -22.54
CA ASN A 499 -2.96 32.67 -23.38
C ASN A 499 -3.11 31.83 -24.66
N ASP A 500 -3.93 30.77 -24.65
CA ASP A 500 -4.18 29.96 -25.86
C ASP A 500 -5.17 30.64 -26.83
N ASP A 501 -6.13 31.44 -26.33
CA ASP A 501 -7.08 32.17 -27.19
C ASP A 501 -6.43 33.36 -27.93
N LEU A 502 -5.26 33.82 -27.45
CA LEU A 502 -4.43 34.85 -28.10
C LEU A 502 -3.45 34.30 -29.15
N LEU A 503 -3.16 32.99 -29.14
CA LEU A 503 -2.30 32.34 -30.13
C LEU A 503 -3.07 31.76 -31.34
N VAL A 504 -4.40 31.85 -31.31
CA VAL A 504 -5.31 31.40 -32.39
C VAL A 504 -5.88 32.60 -33.19
N LYS A 505 -5.33 33.81 -33.02
CA LYS A 505 -5.65 34.98 -33.85
C LYS A 505 -4.47 35.51 -34.63
#